data_AF-A0AAU6XIS1-F1
#
_entry.id   AF-A0AAU6XIS1-F1
#
_cell.length_a   1.000
_cell.length_b   1.000
_cell.length_c   1.000
_cell.angle_alpha   90.00
_cell.angle_beta   90.00
_cell.angle_gamma   90.00
#
_symmetry.space_group_name_H-M   'P 1'
#
loop_
_entity.id
_entity.type
_entity.pdbx_description
1 polymer ?
#
loop_
_entity_poly.entity_id
_entity_poly.type
_entity_poly.pdbx_seq_one_letter_code
_entity_poly.pdbx_strand_id
1 'polypeptide(L)'
;MSNRERRLRTVDLARAVGLSTQQVRNYEDAGVLPPAGRTDAGYRVFGERHREALLAYRALQPGYGAVTATRVMRAVHAGDVAGALALVDAAHAALHEERVALRAAGEALEALAGREPGPPPGTGGGLRIGEVAALVGVRTSALRVWEAAGLLVPGREHGTGYRVYGPADVRDARVVRTLRRSHHVFDQIRPVLEDLRRAGSSEALRAAVEARGRALTARTRSMLAGAGALDAYLE
;
A
#
# COMPACT_ATOMS: atom_id res chain seq x y z
N MET A 1 12.59 43.06 -3.34
CA MET A 1 13.38 42.84 -4.57
C MET A 1 14.72 42.22 -4.19
N SER A 2 15.18 41.24 -4.99
CA SER A 2 16.51 40.59 -4.98
C SER A 2 16.68 39.28 -4.17
N ASN A 3 16.30 38.15 -4.80
CA ASN A 3 17.07 36.88 -4.72
C ASN A 3 16.77 35.90 -5.89
N ARG A 4 16.02 36.32 -6.92
CA ARG A 4 15.46 35.42 -7.95
C ARG A 4 16.43 35.06 -9.09
N GLU A 5 17.64 35.62 -9.11
CA GLU A 5 18.54 35.54 -10.28
C GLU A 5 19.95 35.02 -9.97
N ARG A 6 20.12 34.18 -8.95
CA ARG A 6 21.36 33.38 -8.89
C ARG A 6 21.30 32.30 -9.97
N ARG A 7 21.81 32.64 -11.15
CA ARG A 7 22.03 31.69 -12.25
C ARG A 7 23.05 30.66 -11.80
N LEU A 8 22.62 29.41 -11.68
CA LEU A 8 23.45 28.27 -11.33
C LEU A 8 23.75 27.47 -12.60
N ARG A 9 25.02 27.06 -12.78
CA ARG A 9 25.34 26.03 -13.77
C ARG A 9 24.87 24.68 -13.24
N THR A 10 24.73 23.69 -14.13
CA THR A 10 24.35 22.31 -13.75
C THR A 10 25.19 21.76 -12.60
N VAL A 11 26.51 22.01 -12.62
CA VAL A 11 27.44 21.55 -11.57
C VAL A 11 27.19 22.21 -10.22
N ASP A 12 26.80 23.48 -10.21
CA ASP A 12 26.55 24.24 -8.99
C ASP A 12 25.25 23.76 -8.32
N LEU A 13 24.21 23.53 -9.13
CA LEU A 13 22.96 22.92 -8.67
C LEU A 13 23.16 21.49 -8.16
N ALA A 14 23.90 20.68 -8.92
CA ALA A 14 24.18 19.29 -8.57
C ALA A 14 24.91 19.20 -7.20
N ARG A 15 25.94 20.03 -6.99
CA ARG A 15 26.66 20.10 -5.70
C ARG A 15 25.77 20.56 -4.55
N ALA A 16 24.89 21.54 -4.77
CA ALA A 16 24.03 22.09 -3.73
C ALA A 16 23.05 21.06 -3.13
N VAL A 17 22.74 20.00 -3.88
CA VAL A 17 21.85 18.92 -3.43
C VAL A 17 22.53 17.54 -3.42
N GLY A 18 23.85 17.46 -3.57
CA GLY A 18 24.59 16.19 -3.55
C GLY A 18 24.21 15.20 -4.66
N LEU A 19 23.94 15.70 -5.87
CA LEU A 19 23.66 14.90 -7.08
C LEU A 19 24.81 15.00 -8.09
N SER A 20 24.83 14.09 -9.06
CA SER A 20 25.66 14.23 -10.25
C SER A 20 25.02 15.19 -11.27
N THR A 21 25.85 15.80 -12.13
CA THR A 21 25.35 16.63 -13.23
C THR A 21 24.47 15.85 -14.21
N GLN A 22 24.73 14.55 -14.40
CA GLN A 22 23.90 13.70 -15.24
C GLN A 22 22.54 13.42 -14.60
N GLN A 23 22.46 13.26 -13.28
CA GLN A 23 21.17 13.10 -12.59
C GLN A 23 20.29 14.35 -12.74
N VAL A 24 20.88 15.54 -12.63
CA VAL A 24 20.14 16.80 -12.85
C VAL A 24 19.57 16.86 -14.27
N ARG A 25 20.34 16.47 -15.29
CA ARG A 25 19.86 16.39 -16.68
C ARG A 25 18.75 15.36 -16.84
N ASN A 26 18.92 14.16 -16.27
CA ASN A 26 17.89 13.13 -16.33
C ASN A 26 16.58 13.59 -15.69
N TYR A 27 16.63 14.38 -14.61
CA TYR A 27 15.44 14.94 -13.98
C TYR A 27 14.80 16.07 -14.80
N GLU A 28 15.58 16.92 -15.44
CA GLU A 28 15.06 17.89 -16.42
C GLU A 28 14.39 17.18 -17.60
N ASP A 29 15.07 16.21 -18.22
CA ASP A 29 14.55 15.45 -19.36
C ASP A 29 13.30 14.64 -18.96
N ALA A 30 13.23 14.20 -17.72
CA ALA A 30 12.06 13.55 -17.15
C ALA A 30 10.97 14.53 -16.70
N GLY A 31 11.09 15.86 -16.89
CA GLY A 31 10.09 16.84 -16.48
C GLY A 31 9.91 17.00 -14.97
N VAL A 32 10.85 16.46 -14.18
CA VAL A 32 10.91 16.64 -12.72
C VAL A 32 11.40 18.04 -12.37
N LEU A 33 12.06 18.73 -13.29
CA LEU A 33 12.46 20.14 -13.17
C LEU A 33 11.72 20.96 -14.22
N PRO A 34 11.46 22.25 -13.96
CA PRO A 34 11.01 23.15 -15.02
C PRO A 34 12.09 23.22 -16.13
N PRO A 35 11.71 23.55 -17.38
CA PRO A 35 12.67 23.68 -18.47
C PRO A 35 13.79 24.65 -18.13
N ALA A 36 15.04 24.20 -18.26
CA ALA A 36 16.19 25.05 -17.98
C ALA A 36 16.33 26.16 -19.03
N GLY A 37 16.68 27.36 -18.57
CA GLY A 37 17.10 28.44 -19.46
C GLY A 37 18.35 28.06 -20.24
N ARG A 38 18.65 28.81 -21.30
CA ARG A 38 19.86 28.62 -22.11
C ARG A 38 20.67 29.91 -22.17
N THR A 39 21.99 29.79 -22.15
CA THR A 39 22.88 30.91 -22.50
C THR A 39 22.90 31.13 -24.01
N ASP A 40 23.45 32.25 -24.46
CA ASP A 40 23.67 32.52 -25.89
C ASP A 40 24.54 31.45 -26.57
N ALA A 41 25.43 30.82 -25.81
CA ALA A 41 26.25 29.68 -26.23
C ALA A 41 25.55 28.30 -26.11
N GLY A 42 24.27 28.26 -25.74
CA GLY A 42 23.45 27.04 -25.68
C GLY A 42 23.55 26.20 -24.39
N TYR A 43 24.31 26.65 -23.38
CA TYR A 43 24.46 25.92 -22.11
C TYR A 43 23.24 26.06 -21.21
N ARG A 44 22.88 24.99 -20.48
CA ARG A 44 21.77 24.99 -19.52
C ARG A 44 22.06 25.90 -18.32
N VAL A 45 21.09 26.74 -17.98
CA VAL A 45 21.10 27.65 -16.84
C VAL A 45 19.95 27.29 -15.91
N PHE A 46 20.29 27.03 -14.65
CA PHE A 46 19.34 26.75 -13.59
C PHE A 46 19.23 27.96 -12.66
N GLY A 47 18.20 27.97 -11.83
CA GLY A 47 17.96 29.02 -10.83
C GLY A 47 17.30 28.45 -9.59
N GLU A 48 16.93 29.30 -8.64
CA GLU A 48 16.40 28.87 -7.33
C GLU A 48 15.17 27.97 -7.46
N ARG A 49 14.25 28.27 -8.39
CA ARG A 49 13.08 27.42 -8.66
C ARG A 49 13.43 25.98 -9.04
N HIS A 50 14.58 25.74 -9.68
CA HIS A 50 15.03 24.37 -9.98
C HIS A 50 15.59 23.67 -8.74
N ARG A 51 16.22 24.42 -7.83
CA ARG A 51 16.67 23.90 -6.53
C ARG A 51 15.47 23.52 -5.66
N GLU A 52 14.46 24.38 -5.57
CA GLU A 52 13.22 24.10 -4.85
C GLU A 52 12.51 22.87 -5.42
N ALA A 53 12.39 22.76 -6.75
CA ALA A 53 11.82 21.59 -7.41
C ALA A 53 12.58 20.29 -7.09
N LEU A 54 13.93 20.33 -7.06
CA LEU A 54 14.75 19.17 -6.65
C LEU A 54 14.50 18.78 -5.20
N LEU A 55 14.41 19.75 -4.30
CA LEU A 55 14.16 19.50 -2.88
C LEU A 55 12.78 18.90 -2.66
N ALA A 56 11.74 19.46 -3.30
CA ALA A 56 10.38 18.93 -3.28
C ALA A 56 10.33 17.50 -3.82
N TYR A 57 10.92 17.25 -5.00
CA TYR A 57 10.98 15.91 -5.58
C TYR A 57 11.65 14.90 -4.66
N ARG A 58 12.80 15.26 -4.05
CA ARG A 58 13.50 14.38 -3.10
C ARG A 58 12.70 14.12 -1.83
N ALA A 59 11.95 15.10 -1.34
CA ALA A 59 11.08 14.93 -0.18
C ALA A 59 9.88 14.03 -0.48
N LEU A 60 9.37 14.05 -1.72
CA LEU A 60 8.27 13.17 -2.14
C LEU A 60 8.70 11.69 -2.26
N GLN A 61 9.92 11.41 -2.69
CA GLN A 61 10.37 10.04 -3.01
C GLN A 61 10.17 9.01 -1.88
N PRO A 62 10.54 9.27 -0.61
CA PRO A 62 10.40 8.26 0.46
C PRO A 62 8.96 7.93 0.83
N GLY A 63 8.01 8.84 0.58
CA GLY A 63 6.58 8.65 0.89
C GLY A 63 5.78 8.09 -0.27
N TYR A 64 5.96 8.70 -1.45
CA TYR A 64 5.15 8.47 -2.64
C TYR A 64 5.79 7.47 -3.63
N GLY A 65 7.11 7.25 -3.51
CA GLY A 65 7.89 6.50 -4.48
C GLY A 65 8.26 7.33 -5.71
N ALA A 66 9.30 6.91 -6.43
CA ALA A 66 9.88 7.69 -7.54
C ALA A 66 8.90 7.93 -8.70
N VAL A 67 8.06 6.94 -9.02
CA VAL A 67 7.09 7.04 -10.13
C VAL A 67 6.03 8.09 -9.83
N THR A 68 5.37 8.01 -8.66
CA THR A 68 4.34 8.97 -8.26
C THR A 68 4.95 10.36 -8.06
N ALA A 69 6.11 10.47 -7.42
CA ALA A 69 6.82 11.75 -7.27
C ALA A 69 7.12 12.41 -8.62
N THR A 70 7.55 11.62 -9.62
CA THR A 70 7.80 12.13 -10.97
C THR A 70 6.51 12.62 -11.63
N ARG A 71 5.42 11.86 -11.50
CA ARG A 71 4.10 12.26 -12.05
C ARG A 71 3.58 13.54 -11.42
N VAL A 72 3.71 13.67 -10.09
CA VAL A 72 3.35 14.89 -9.35
C VAL A 72 4.12 16.09 -9.87
N MET A 73 5.46 16.03 -9.91
CA MET A 73 6.28 17.16 -10.38
C MET A 73 6.00 17.50 -11.85
N ARG A 74 5.78 16.50 -12.71
CA ARG A 74 5.39 16.74 -14.12
C ARG A 74 4.07 17.49 -14.23
N ALA A 75 3.06 17.08 -13.47
CA ALA A 75 1.75 17.74 -13.47
C ALA A 75 1.89 19.21 -13.03
N VAL A 76 2.66 19.47 -11.96
CA VAL A 76 2.97 20.83 -11.52
C VAL A 76 3.65 21.66 -12.61
N HIS A 77 4.68 21.12 -13.27
CA HIS A 77 5.39 21.86 -14.35
C HIS A 77 4.57 22.02 -15.63
N ALA A 78 3.54 21.20 -15.82
CA ALA A 78 2.55 21.35 -16.89
C ALA A 78 1.45 22.37 -16.55
N GLY A 79 1.44 22.94 -15.33
CA GLY A 79 0.40 23.83 -14.84
C GLY A 79 -0.86 23.13 -14.31
N ASP A 80 -0.84 21.80 -14.24
CA ASP A 80 -1.95 20.98 -13.73
C ASP A 80 -1.77 20.70 -12.23
N VAL A 81 -1.96 21.74 -11.42
CA VAL A 81 -1.89 21.62 -9.96
C VAL A 81 -3.00 20.70 -9.43
N ALA A 82 -4.20 20.77 -10.01
CA ALA A 82 -5.33 19.92 -9.61
C ALA A 82 -5.00 18.42 -9.80
N GLY A 83 -4.44 18.04 -10.95
CA GLY A 83 -3.98 16.68 -11.22
C GLY A 83 -2.83 16.25 -10.30
N ALA A 84 -1.91 17.16 -9.95
CA ALA A 84 -0.85 16.87 -8.98
C ALA A 84 -1.42 16.53 -7.58
N LEU A 85 -2.39 17.30 -7.10
CA LEU A 85 -3.06 17.06 -5.80
C LEU A 85 -3.88 15.76 -5.82
N ALA A 86 -4.57 15.46 -6.93
CA ALA A 86 -5.28 14.19 -7.07
C ALA A 86 -4.35 12.96 -6.98
N LEU A 87 -3.11 13.06 -7.47
CA LEU A 87 -2.10 12.00 -7.30
C LEU A 87 -1.65 11.84 -5.84
N VAL A 88 -1.58 12.96 -5.10
CA VAL A 88 -1.29 12.95 -3.65
C VAL A 88 -2.43 12.25 -2.90
N ASP A 89 -3.67 12.63 -3.18
CA ASP A 89 -4.87 12.04 -2.56
C ASP A 89 -4.94 10.53 -2.83
N ALA A 90 -4.74 10.11 -4.08
CA ALA A 90 -4.73 8.70 -4.46
C ALA A 90 -3.65 7.90 -3.71
N ALA A 91 -2.47 8.49 -3.49
CA ALA A 91 -1.41 7.84 -2.72
C ALA A 91 -1.77 7.69 -1.23
N HIS A 92 -2.44 8.68 -0.63
CA HIS A 92 -2.92 8.58 0.76
C HIS A 92 -4.08 7.59 0.90
N ALA A 93 -4.99 7.54 -0.08
CA ALA A 93 -6.06 6.55 -0.14
C ALA A 93 -5.50 5.12 -0.21
N ALA A 94 -4.53 4.86 -1.10
CA ALA A 94 -3.86 3.57 -1.17
C ALA A 94 -3.18 3.18 0.15
N LEU A 95 -2.50 4.12 0.81
CA LEU A 95 -1.89 3.86 2.12
C LEU A 95 -2.94 3.55 3.20
N HIS A 96 -4.10 4.22 3.14
CA HIS A 96 -5.22 3.94 4.04
C HIS A 96 -5.76 2.52 3.84
N GLU A 97 -5.97 2.10 2.59
CA GLU A 97 -6.38 0.74 2.25
C GLU A 97 -5.38 -0.31 2.78
N GLU A 98 -4.07 -0.08 2.60
CA GLU A 98 -3.02 -0.94 3.18
C GLU A 98 -3.14 -1.05 4.71
N ARG A 99 -3.44 0.05 5.41
CA ARG A 99 -3.64 0.05 6.87
C ARG A 99 -4.89 -0.70 7.29
N VAL A 100 -5.99 -0.55 6.54
CA VAL A 100 -7.24 -1.26 6.81
C VAL A 100 -7.03 -2.76 6.65
N ALA A 101 -6.38 -3.19 5.57
CA ALA A 101 -6.04 -4.60 5.34
C ALA A 101 -5.11 -5.14 6.44
N LEU A 102 -4.12 -4.36 6.88
CA LEU A 102 -3.21 -4.77 7.93
C LEU A 102 -3.89 -4.93 9.30
N ARG A 103 -4.79 -4.01 9.67
CA ARG A 103 -5.60 -4.15 10.90
C ARG A 103 -6.46 -5.40 10.83
N ALA A 104 -7.07 -5.64 9.68
CA ALA A 104 -7.83 -6.86 9.44
C ALA A 104 -6.95 -8.12 9.66
N ALA A 105 -5.72 -8.13 9.14
CA ALA A 105 -4.79 -9.24 9.38
C ALA A 105 -4.47 -9.44 10.88
N GLY A 106 -4.27 -8.35 11.63
CA GLY A 106 -4.05 -8.41 13.08
C GLY A 106 -5.24 -9.00 13.84
N GLU A 107 -6.44 -8.51 13.57
CA GLU A 107 -7.68 -9.01 14.21
C GLU A 107 -7.94 -10.50 13.88
N ALA A 108 -7.65 -10.91 12.64
CA ALA A 108 -7.74 -12.30 12.24
C ALA A 108 -6.81 -13.20 13.07
N LEU A 109 -5.56 -12.77 13.26
CA LEU A 109 -4.57 -13.49 14.05
C LEU A 109 -4.94 -13.62 15.52
N GLU A 110 -5.48 -12.56 16.11
CA GLU A 110 -5.95 -12.58 17.50
C GLU A 110 -7.15 -13.51 17.67
N ALA A 111 -8.09 -13.49 16.73
CA ALA A 111 -9.22 -14.42 16.75
C ALA A 111 -8.82 -15.89 16.64
N LEU A 112 -7.72 -16.19 15.93
CA LEU A 112 -7.15 -17.53 15.87
C LEU A 112 -6.39 -17.92 17.14
N ALA A 113 -5.74 -16.97 17.80
CA ALA A 113 -5.04 -17.18 19.07
C ALA A 113 -6.00 -17.54 20.21
N GLY A 114 -7.16 -16.88 20.26
CA GLY A 114 -8.09 -16.98 21.40
C GLY A 114 -9.02 -18.20 21.41
N ARG A 115 -8.94 -19.12 20.43
CA ARG A 115 -9.82 -20.30 20.33
C ARG A 115 -9.12 -21.53 19.73
N GLU A 116 -8.39 -22.27 20.57
CA GLU A 116 -8.23 -23.70 20.35
C GLU A 116 -9.38 -24.44 21.06
N PRO A 117 -10.27 -25.06 20.26
CA PRO A 117 -10.29 -26.52 20.30
C PRO A 117 -10.01 -27.07 18.92
N GLY A 118 -9.09 -28.03 18.84
CA GLY A 118 -8.93 -28.87 17.66
C GLY A 118 -10.26 -29.54 17.26
N PRO A 119 -10.42 -29.94 15.99
CA PRO A 119 -11.60 -30.66 15.56
C PRO A 119 -11.82 -31.89 16.47
N PRO A 120 -13.08 -32.24 16.82
CA PRO A 120 -13.33 -33.43 17.60
C PRO A 120 -12.68 -34.65 16.92
N PRO A 121 -11.98 -35.53 17.67
CA PRO A 121 -11.33 -36.69 17.09
C PRO A 121 -12.39 -37.59 16.43
N GLY A 122 -12.27 -37.82 15.12
CA GLY A 122 -13.15 -38.73 14.37
C GLY A 122 -13.58 -38.30 12.95
N THR A 123 -13.28 -37.09 12.47
CA THR A 123 -13.73 -36.61 11.14
C THR A 123 -12.77 -36.96 10.01
N GLY A 124 -12.65 -38.26 9.70
CA GLY A 124 -11.84 -38.75 8.57
C GLY A 124 -12.33 -38.30 7.17
N GLY A 125 -13.51 -37.68 7.07
CA GLY A 125 -14.13 -37.25 5.80
C GLY A 125 -14.34 -35.74 5.64
N GLY A 126 -13.80 -34.90 6.55
CA GLY A 126 -14.03 -33.45 6.58
C GLY A 126 -15.48 -33.05 6.90
N LEU A 127 -15.72 -31.76 7.13
CA LEU A 127 -17.00 -31.25 7.65
C LEU A 127 -17.96 -30.88 6.50
N ARG A 128 -19.27 -30.96 6.73
CA ARG A 128 -20.31 -30.40 5.86
C ARG A 128 -20.58 -28.93 6.21
N ILE A 129 -21.20 -28.19 5.28
CA ILE A 129 -21.48 -26.76 5.45
C ILE A 129 -22.27 -26.43 6.72
N GLY A 130 -23.20 -27.31 7.14
CA GLY A 130 -23.98 -27.15 8.36
C GLY A 130 -23.13 -27.25 9.63
N GLU A 131 -22.19 -28.20 9.67
CA GLU A 131 -21.28 -28.40 10.79
C GLU A 131 -20.31 -27.22 10.92
N VAL A 132 -19.77 -26.73 9.79
CA VAL A 132 -18.93 -25.53 9.78
C VAL A 132 -19.73 -24.31 10.24
N ALA A 133 -20.96 -24.14 9.77
CA ALA A 133 -21.83 -23.03 10.16
C ALA A 133 -22.06 -23.01 11.69
N ALA A 134 -22.32 -24.17 12.29
CA ALA A 134 -22.45 -24.33 13.72
C ALA A 134 -21.15 -24.01 14.47
N LEU A 135 -20.02 -24.57 14.05
CA LEU A 135 -18.69 -24.34 14.66
C LEU A 135 -18.24 -22.88 14.60
N VAL A 136 -18.52 -22.21 13.47
CA VAL A 136 -18.14 -20.82 13.26
C VAL A 136 -19.16 -19.87 13.89
N GLY A 137 -20.40 -20.32 14.12
CA GLY A 137 -21.49 -19.52 14.68
C GLY A 137 -22.06 -18.53 13.65
N VAL A 138 -22.32 -19.01 12.43
CA VAL A 138 -22.93 -18.26 11.31
C VAL A 138 -23.99 -19.09 10.60
N ARG A 139 -24.78 -18.47 9.72
CA ARG A 139 -25.73 -19.18 8.86
C ARG A 139 -25.00 -19.86 7.70
N THR A 140 -25.49 -21.01 7.25
CA THR A 140 -24.96 -21.71 6.05
C THR A 140 -25.00 -20.82 4.79
N SER A 141 -26.00 -19.94 4.67
CA SER A 141 -26.06 -18.97 3.57
C SER A 141 -24.90 -17.97 3.59
N ALA A 142 -24.38 -17.60 4.77
CA ALA A 142 -23.21 -16.75 4.85
C ALA A 142 -21.96 -17.46 4.31
N LEU A 143 -21.77 -18.75 4.64
CA LEU A 143 -20.66 -19.55 4.10
C LEU A 143 -20.73 -19.65 2.58
N ARG A 144 -21.93 -19.83 2.00
CA ARG A 144 -22.12 -19.85 0.54
C ARG A 144 -21.75 -18.51 -0.11
N VAL A 145 -22.08 -17.39 0.53
CA VAL A 145 -21.66 -16.05 0.07
C VAL A 145 -20.14 -15.93 0.11
N TRP A 146 -19.49 -16.44 1.16
CA TRP A 146 -18.03 -16.39 1.28
C TRP A 146 -17.32 -17.27 0.25
N GLU A 147 -17.88 -18.43 -0.09
CA GLU A 147 -17.42 -19.26 -1.21
C GLU A 147 -17.59 -18.55 -2.55
N ALA A 148 -18.75 -17.95 -2.81
CA ALA A 148 -19.01 -17.21 -4.04
C ALA A 148 -18.05 -16.01 -4.19
N ALA A 149 -17.69 -15.39 -3.07
CA ALA A 149 -16.66 -14.36 -3.00
C ALA A 149 -15.22 -14.94 -3.05
N GLY A 150 -15.02 -16.27 -3.10
CA GLY A 150 -13.72 -16.91 -3.14
C GLY A 150 -12.90 -16.80 -1.85
N LEU A 151 -13.54 -16.48 -0.72
CA LEU A 151 -12.90 -16.43 0.60
C LEU A 151 -12.73 -17.83 1.19
N LEU A 152 -13.65 -18.75 0.89
CA LEU A 152 -13.55 -20.18 1.21
C LEU A 152 -13.42 -20.98 -0.07
N VAL A 153 -12.58 -22.02 -0.05
CA VAL A 153 -12.35 -22.90 -1.22
C VAL A 153 -12.43 -24.36 -0.76
N PRO A 154 -13.61 -24.82 -0.32
CA PRO A 154 -13.76 -26.18 0.18
C PRO A 154 -13.53 -27.21 -0.92
N GLY A 155 -12.95 -28.34 -0.53
CA GLY A 155 -12.81 -29.50 -1.39
C GLY A 155 -14.16 -30.15 -1.74
N ARG A 156 -14.12 -31.11 -2.65
CA ARG A 156 -15.27 -31.96 -2.97
C ARG A 156 -14.92 -33.42 -2.73
N GLU A 157 -15.85 -34.12 -2.10
CA GLU A 157 -15.74 -35.56 -1.88
C GLU A 157 -15.76 -36.31 -3.22
N HIS A 158 -14.86 -37.28 -3.37
CA HIS A 158 -14.80 -38.11 -4.56
C HIS A 158 -16.02 -39.05 -4.62
N GLY A 159 -16.64 -39.19 -5.79
CA GLY A 159 -17.84 -40.03 -5.98
C GLY A 159 -19.16 -39.29 -5.75
N THR A 160 -19.34 -38.62 -4.61
CA THR A 160 -20.61 -37.93 -4.28
C THR A 160 -20.66 -36.47 -4.77
N GLY A 161 -19.49 -35.82 -4.93
CA GLY A 161 -19.38 -34.42 -5.33
C GLY A 161 -19.83 -33.40 -4.28
N TYR A 162 -20.17 -33.85 -3.07
CA TYR A 162 -20.56 -32.97 -1.96
C TYR A 162 -19.37 -32.13 -1.48
N ARG A 163 -19.67 -30.91 -0.99
CA ARG A 163 -18.66 -30.03 -0.38
C ARG A 163 -18.15 -30.65 0.92
N VAL A 164 -16.84 -30.58 1.09
CA VAL A 164 -16.11 -31.02 2.27
C VAL A 164 -15.19 -29.90 2.71
N TYR A 165 -15.31 -29.48 3.95
CA TYR A 165 -14.55 -28.39 4.54
C TYR A 165 -13.49 -28.97 5.47
N GLY A 166 -12.23 -28.62 5.20
CA GLY A 166 -11.10 -29.02 6.04
C GLY A 166 -10.85 -28.05 7.19
N PRO A 167 -9.86 -28.36 8.04
CA PRO A 167 -9.43 -27.46 9.12
C PRO A 167 -9.05 -26.06 8.63
N ALA A 168 -8.45 -25.97 7.43
CA ALA A 168 -8.11 -24.69 6.80
C ALA A 168 -9.36 -23.86 6.45
N ASP A 169 -10.43 -24.48 5.95
CA ASP A 169 -11.68 -23.77 5.63
C ASP A 169 -12.38 -23.27 6.89
N VAL A 170 -12.33 -24.04 7.99
CA VAL A 170 -12.88 -23.63 9.28
C VAL A 170 -12.09 -22.45 9.85
N ARG A 171 -10.75 -22.50 9.78
CA ARG A 171 -9.87 -21.40 10.17
C ARG A 171 -10.21 -20.14 9.36
N ASP A 172 -10.27 -20.25 8.05
CA ASP A 172 -10.55 -19.13 7.15
C ASP A 172 -11.96 -18.57 7.40
N ALA A 173 -12.97 -19.42 7.64
CA ALA A 173 -14.33 -18.99 7.98
C ALA A 173 -14.41 -18.24 9.31
N ARG A 174 -13.62 -18.64 10.31
CA ARG A 174 -13.50 -17.89 11.58
C ARG A 174 -12.87 -16.52 11.36
N VAL A 175 -11.82 -16.44 10.55
CA VAL A 175 -11.19 -15.17 10.16
C VAL A 175 -12.21 -14.27 9.46
N VAL A 176 -12.90 -14.75 8.41
CA VAL A 176 -13.91 -13.97 7.69
C VAL A 176 -14.99 -13.47 8.64
N ARG A 177 -15.48 -14.30 9.57
CA ARG A 177 -16.47 -13.87 10.58
C ARG A 177 -15.98 -12.71 11.43
N THR A 178 -14.76 -12.79 11.96
CA THR A 178 -14.18 -11.74 12.79
C THR A 178 -14.09 -10.44 12.02
N LEU A 179 -13.50 -10.47 10.83
CA LEU A 179 -13.26 -9.26 10.04
C LEU A 179 -14.55 -8.61 9.54
N ARG A 180 -15.58 -9.42 9.25
CA ARG A 180 -16.91 -8.90 8.92
C ARG A 180 -17.59 -8.21 10.10
N ARG A 181 -17.28 -8.56 11.35
CA ARG A 181 -17.79 -7.86 12.54
C ARG A 181 -17.11 -6.50 12.74
N SER A 182 -15.85 -6.38 12.33
CA SER A 182 -15.10 -5.12 12.33
C SER A 182 -15.33 -4.27 11.08
N HIS A 183 -16.43 -4.51 10.35
CA HIS A 183 -16.86 -3.76 9.17
C HIS A 183 -15.95 -3.86 7.93
N HIS A 184 -15.01 -4.81 7.86
CA HIS A 184 -14.20 -5.01 6.65
C HIS A 184 -15.03 -5.57 5.49
N VAL A 185 -14.77 -5.08 4.28
CA VAL A 185 -15.38 -5.62 3.04
C VAL A 185 -14.58 -6.81 2.50
N PHE A 186 -15.17 -7.63 1.62
CA PHE A 186 -14.52 -8.87 1.14
C PHE A 186 -13.18 -8.62 0.44
N ASP A 187 -13.06 -7.53 -0.32
CA ASP A 187 -11.82 -7.18 -1.01
C ASP A 187 -10.68 -6.84 -0.06
N GLN A 188 -10.99 -6.39 1.17
CA GLN A 188 -10.01 -6.17 2.23
C GLN A 188 -9.63 -7.48 2.95
N ILE A 189 -10.52 -8.47 2.94
CA ILE A 189 -10.34 -9.75 3.65
C ILE A 189 -9.53 -10.75 2.80
N ARG A 190 -9.70 -10.75 1.47
CA ARG A 190 -9.03 -11.71 0.57
C ARG A 190 -7.50 -11.72 0.71
N PRO A 191 -6.78 -10.57 0.67
CA PRO A 191 -5.32 -10.58 0.75
C PRO A 191 -4.82 -11.16 2.08
N VAL A 192 -5.55 -10.94 3.16
CA VAL A 192 -5.24 -11.47 4.50
C VAL A 192 -5.28 -13.00 4.50
N LEU A 193 -6.31 -13.60 3.89
CA LEU A 193 -6.42 -15.06 3.80
C LEU A 193 -5.30 -15.66 2.94
N GLU A 194 -4.89 -14.98 1.87
CA GLU A 194 -3.78 -15.41 1.02
C GLU A 194 -2.44 -15.36 1.76
N ASP A 195 -2.19 -14.31 2.54
CA ASP A 195 -1.00 -14.19 3.39
C ASP A 195 -0.97 -15.28 4.48
N LEU A 196 -2.10 -15.53 5.16
CA LEU A 196 -2.25 -16.60 6.16
C LEU A 196 -1.95 -17.98 5.57
N ARG A 197 -2.47 -18.27 4.37
CA ARG A 197 -2.24 -19.54 3.67
C ARG A 197 -0.77 -19.72 3.27
N ARG A 198 -0.04 -18.63 2.99
CA ARG A 198 1.39 -18.65 2.64
C ARG A 198 2.32 -18.77 3.86
N ALA A 199 2.01 -18.09 4.97
CA ALA A 199 2.96 -17.94 6.08
C ALA A 199 3.12 -19.19 6.97
N GLY A 200 2.11 -20.05 7.06
CA GLY A 200 2.19 -21.34 7.75
C GLY A 200 2.30 -21.30 9.29
N SER A 201 2.79 -20.20 9.92
CA SER A 201 2.86 -20.04 11.39
C SER A 201 2.30 -18.71 11.89
N SER A 202 1.55 -18.76 13.00
CA SER A 202 0.83 -17.60 13.56
C SER A 202 1.75 -16.56 14.19
N GLU A 203 2.88 -16.97 14.79
CA GLU A 203 3.83 -16.06 15.45
C GLU A 203 4.64 -15.25 14.44
N ALA A 204 5.17 -15.89 13.40
CA ALA A 204 5.87 -15.19 12.32
C ALA A 204 4.93 -14.20 11.62
N LEU A 205 3.65 -14.55 11.48
CA LEU A 205 2.67 -13.65 10.89
C LEU A 205 2.33 -12.46 11.78
N ARG A 206 2.26 -12.62 13.12
CA ARG A 206 2.11 -11.48 14.05
C ARG A 206 3.29 -10.52 13.95
N ALA A 207 4.51 -11.05 14.00
CA ALA A 207 5.73 -10.24 13.87
C ALA A 207 5.78 -9.48 12.52
N ALA A 208 5.35 -10.14 11.44
CA ALA A 208 5.25 -9.52 10.12
C ALA A 208 4.19 -8.40 10.08
N VAL A 209 3.01 -8.61 10.69
CA VAL A 209 1.94 -7.59 10.79
C VAL A 209 2.45 -6.36 11.54
N GLU A 210 3.10 -6.54 12.69
CA GLU A 210 3.67 -5.43 13.44
C GLU A 210 4.76 -4.68 12.67
N ALA A 211 5.68 -5.40 12.03
CA ALA A 211 6.74 -4.81 11.22
C ALA A 211 6.17 -3.98 10.06
N ARG A 212 5.15 -4.51 9.37
CA ARG A 212 4.42 -3.79 8.32
C ARG A 212 3.73 -2.55 8.89
N GLY A 213 3.16 -2.63 10.08
CA GLY A 213 2.53 -1.49 10.77
C GLY A 213 3.50 -0.36 11.04
N ARG A 214 4.70 -0.70 11.54
CA ARG A 214 5.80 0.27 11.73
C ARG A 214 6.22 0.90 10.40
N ALA A 215 6.36 0.10 9.34
CA ALA A 215 6.71 0.60 8.01
C ALA A 215 5.66 1.57 7.43
N LEU A 216 4.37 1.26 7.55
CA LEU A 216 3.30 2.16 7.12
C LEU A 216 3.33 3.50 7.89
N THR A 217 3.59 3.46 9.20
CA THR A 217 3.76 4.66 10.03
C THR A 217 4.95 5.52 9.61
N ALA A 218 6.10 4.91 9.33
CA ALA A 218 7.24 5.62 8.77
C ALA A 218 6.89 6.26 7.42
N ARG A 219 6.20 5.51 6.53
CA ARG A 219 5.77 6.01 5.21
C ARG A 219 4.80 7.19 5.30
N THR A 220 3.84 7.18 6.23
CA THR A 220 2.94 8.34 6.45
C THR A 220 3.73 9.59 6.82
N ARG A 221 4.72 9.50 7.72
CA ARG A 221 5.55 10.65 8.08
C ARG A 221 6.33 11.17 6.88
N SER A 222 6.87 10.28 6.05
CA SER A 222 7.52 10.66 4.79
C SER A 222 6.56 11.32 3.80
N MET A 223 5.31 10.84 3.69
CA MET A 223 4.30 11.45 2.81
C MET A 223 3.89 12.85 3.28
N LEU A 224 3.80 13.08 4.60
CA LEU A 224 3.55 14.42 5.17
C LEU A 224 4.71 15.38 4.88
N ALA A 225 5.95 14.93 5.08
CA ALA A 225 7.12 15.74 4.75
C ALA A 225 7.20 16.08 3.25
N GLY A 226 6.90 15.10 2.39
CA GLY A 226 6.84 15.31 0.94
C GLY A 226 5.71 16.25 0.51
N ALA A 227 4.52 16.14 1.11
CA ALA A 227 3.40 17.03 0.85
C ALA A 227 3.72 18.47 1.27
N GLY A 228 4.31 18.68 2.45
CA GLY A 228 4.71 20.02 2.90
C GLY A 228 5.79 20.65 2.02
N ALA A 229 6.74 19.85 1.52
CA ALA A 229 7.74 20.35 0.57
C ALA A 229 7.15 20.67 -0.81
N LEU A 230 6.11 19.94 -1.23
CA LEU A 230 5.36 20.23 -2.45
C LEU A 230 4.55 21.53 -2.31
N ASP A 231 3.84 21.69 -1.19
CA ASP A 231 3.05 22.89 -0.89
C ASP A 231 3.93 24.15 -0.90
N ALA A 232 5.07 24.11 -0.21
CA ALA A 232 6.06 25.19 -0.22
C ALA A 232 6.66 25.47 -1.61
N TYR A 233 6.60 24.52 -2.56
CA TYR A 233 7.04 24.73 -3.94
C TYR A 233 5.96 25.35 -4.84
N LEU A 234 4.69 25.23 -4.44
CA LEU A 234 3.55 25.79 -5.17
C LEU A 234 3.34 27.28 -4.87
N GLU A 235 3.81 27.76 -3.72
CA GLU A 235 3.87 29.19 -3.35
C GLU A 235 4.89 30.01 -4.18
#